data_AF-A0A7V9L5S3-F1
#
_entry.id   AF-A0A7V9L5S3-F1
#
_cell.length_a   1.000
_cell.length_b   1.000
_cell.length_c   1.000
_cell.angle_alpha   90.00
_cell.angle_beta   90.00
_cell.angle_gamma   90.00
#
_symmetry.space_group_name_H-M   'P 1'
#
loop_
_entity.id
_entity.type
_entity.pdbx_description
1 polymer ?
#
loop_
_entity_poly.entity_id
_entity_poly.type
_entity_poly.pdbx_seq_one_letter_code
_entity_poly.pdbx_strand_id
1 'polypeptide(L)'
;MVGIDETAAIQTKLLENLVLRAVGPRLGDFNGSLCMVSTPGHILDGMYYEATRPGGTLHRPWSERNDPIFADWKRWSSHHWTLKDGMKTVPAIARLWAEALVEKDANGWSDTNPIWRREYLGEWAADDTTNIYQYQATLEDGTPWNQWDPERLPSGFAKLPDTFSDWLYGYGLDMGSKDPFANNVFALSPSDPKRELWHVYSFGKTKMYAKLIAIHLIGEEAVEKVLRGERVDYDAPGGGCLEVTGWPAAIVADLAALGEAVIDELANVYGIRIEGAEKKGKHATIEGANGDLVDGRIKILKGSELEGQLQQLQWKRDEYGQVKEGKGDRNDHADSFIYIRRKLIAMFATGQVAPETRYADPMALDEGDASTATEFDALLNEGGFGEDWG
;
A
#
# COMPACT_ATOMS: atom_id res chain seq x y z
N MET A 1 8.15 8.00 -39.49
CA MET A 1 8.14 8.45 -38.08
C MET A 1 7.74 7.26 -37.21
N VAL A 2 8.44 7.02 -36.11
CA VAL A 2 8.07 6.03 -35.09
C VAL A 2 7.73 6.78 -33.80
N GLY A 3 6.62 6.44 -33.17
CA GLY A 3 6.22 6.97 -31.87
C GLY A 3 6.30 5.87 -30.80
N ILE A 4 6.90 6.18 -29.65
CA ILE A 4 6.88 5.35 -28.45
C ILE A 4 6.07 6.12 -27.41
N ASP A 5 5.02 5.48 -26.92
CA ASP A 5 4.12 6.04 -25.90
C ASP A 5 4.45 5.46 -24.53
N GLU A 6 4.09 6.19 -23.46
CA GLU A 6 4.39 5.86 -22.07
C GLU A 6 5.86 5.47 -21.83
N THR A 7 6.76 6.22 -22.46
CA THR A 7 8.19 5.88 -22.56
C THR A 7 8.86 5.78 -21.18
N ALA A 8 8.42 6.57 -20.19
CA ALA A 8 8.99 6.55 -18.84
C ALA A 8 8.63 5.29 -18.05
N ALA A 9 7.54 4.60 -18.40
CA ALA A 9 7.15 3.32 -17.81
C ALA A 9 7.97 2.14 -18.37
N ILE A 10 8.62 2.32 -19.53
CA ILE A 10 9.46 1.31 -20.14
C ILE A 10 10.80 1.25 -19.41
N GLN A 11 11.23 0.05 -19.05
CA GLN A 11 12.53 -0.18 -18.43
C GLN A 11 13.67 0.47 -19.25
N THR A 12 14.52 1.27 -18.59
CA THR A 12 15.57 2.09 -19.21
C THR A 12 16.44 1.34 -20.23
N LYS A 13 16.97 0.16 -19.86
CA LYS A 13 17.79 -0.67 -20.76
C LYS A 13 17.00 -1.28 -21.92
N LEU A 14 15.74 -1.62 -21.70
CA LEU A 14 14.87 -2.15 -22.75
C LEU A 14 14.56 -1.04 -23.75
N LEU A 15 14.25 0.16 -23.26
CA LEU A 15 14.05 1.34 -24.08
C LEU A 15 15.32 1.67 -24.89
N GLU A 16 16.49 1.68 -24.26
CA GLU A 16 17.75 1.94 -24.95
C GLU A 16 18.02 0.91 -26.06
N ASN A 17 17.77 -0.37 -25.79
CA ASN A 17 17.91 -1.43 -26.79
C ASN A 17 16.90 -1.23 -27.95
N LEU A 18 15.63 -0.97 -27.62
CA LEU A 18 14.58 -0.69 -28.59
C LEU A 18 14.97 0.49 -29.47
N VAL A 19 15.42 1.61 -28.90
CA VAL A 19 15.77 2.82 -29.64
C VAL A 19 17.04 2.62 -30.46
N LEU A 20 18.14 2.15 -29.85
CA LEU A 20 19.45 2.13 -30.51
C LEU A 20 19.67 0.92 -31.41
N ARG A 21 19.12 -0.25 -31.06
CA ARG A 21 19.41 -1.51 -31.75
C ARG A 21 18.29 -1.96 -32.65
N ALA A 22 17.04 -1.74 -32.25
CA ALA A 22 15.89 -2.08 -33.07
C ALA A 22 15.51 -0.92 -33.99
N VAL A 23 15.00 0.19 -33.47
CA VAL A 23 14.38 1.26 -34.27
C VAL A 23 15.42 2.09 -35.03
N GLY A 24 16.47 2.56 -34.35
CA GLY A 24 17.44 3.51 -34.90
C GLY A 24 18.01 3.13 -36.27
N PRO A 25 18.54 1.91 -36.47
CA PRO A 25 19.11 1.50 -37.76
C PRO A 25 18.09 1.47 -38.91
N ARG A 26 16.78 1.38 -38.63
CA ARG A 26 15.72 1.34 -39.65
C ARG A 26 15.16 2.72 -40.00
N LEU A 27 15.53 3.76 -39.27
CA LEU A 27 15.12 5.13 -39.58
C LEU A 27 16.00 5.78 -40.67
N GLY A 28 17.15 5.19 -40.99
CA GLY A 28 18.11 5.75 -41.96
C GLY A 28 17.59 5.87 -43.39
N ASP A 29 16.78 4.91 -43.84
CA ASP A 29 16.37 4.77 -45.25
C ASP A 29 15.60 5.99 -45.80
N PHE A 30 14.85 6.69 -44.93
CA PHE A 30 14.01 7.83 -45.30
C PHE A 30 14.25 9.07 -44.43
N ASN A 31 15.41 9.16 -43.76
CA ASN A 31 15.68 10.20 -42.78
C ASN A 31 14.52 10.35 -41.76
N GLY A 32 14.04 9.20 -41.26
CA GLY A 32 12.87 9.12 -40.41
C GLY A 32 13.11 9.70 -39.01
N SER A 33 12.04 10.20 -38.39
CA SER A 33 12.05 10.69 -37.02
C SER A 33 11.55 9.65 -36.00
N LEU A 34 12.06 9.73 -34.78
CA LEU A 34 11.57 9.02 -33.60
C LEU A 34 11.00 10.05 -32.62
N CYS A 35 9.83 9.75 -32.06
CA CYS A 35 9.20 10.53 -31.01
C CYS A 35 8.96 9.63 -29.79
N MET A 36 9.30 10.13 -28.61
CA MET A 36 9.00 9.51 -27.32
C MET A 36 8.08 10.44 -26.56
N VAL A 37 7.01 9.91 -26.00
CA VAL A 37 6.03 10.65 -25.20
C VAL A 37 5.77 9.86 -23.92
N SER A 38 5.62 10.58 -22.80
CA SER A 38 5.31 10.05 -21.48
C SER A 38 5.10 11.18 -20.48
N THR A 39 4.41 10.92 -19.38
CA THR A 39 4.61 11.68 -18.13
C THR A 39 6.02 11.40 -17.55
N PRO A 40 6.64 12.34 -16.82
CA PRO A 40 7.90 12.09 -16.12
C PRO A 40 7.79 10.91 -15.15
N GLY A 41 8.76 10.00 -15.18
CA GLY A 41 8.80 8.85 -14.27
C GLY A 41 9.49 9.15 -12.94
N HIS A 42 9.36 8.23 -11.98
CA HIS A 42 10.07 8.28 -10.69
C HIS A 42 11.56 7.92 -10.82
N ILE A 43 11.95 7.21 -11.88
CA ILE A 43 13.35 6.86 -12.16
C ILE A 43 14.02 8.02 -12.90
N LEU A 44 14.87 8.76 -12.19
CA LEU A 44 15.69 9.84 -12.76
C LEU A 44 16.94 9.28 -13.47
N ASP A 45 16.75 8.36 -14.40
CA ASP A 45 17.84 7.72 -15.16
C ASP A 45 17.38 7.28 -16.56
N GLY A 46 18.34 7.04 -17.44
CA GLY A 46 18.12 6.50 -18.78
C GLY A 46 17.87 7.55 -19.86
N MET A 47 17.76 7.07 -21.10
CA MET A 47 17.74 7.92 -22.29
C MET A 47 16.57 8.91 -22.30
N TYR A 48 15.36 8.48 -21.92
CA TYR A 48 14.19 9.37 -21.92
C TYR A 48 14.35 10.51 -20.93
N TYR A 49 14.82 10.21 -19.72
CA TYR A 49 15.15 11.22 -18.71
C TYR A 49 16.23 12.19 -19.21
N GLU A 50 17.37 11.69 -19.70
CA GLU A 50 18.44 12.55 -20.23
C GLU A 50 18.02 13.40 -21.43
N ALA A 51 17.05 12.93 -22.22
CA ALA A 51 16.52 13.62 -23.39
C ALA A 51 15.47 14.69 -23.04
N THR A 52 14.90 14.66 -21.83
CA THR A 52 13.75 15.50 -21.44
C THR A 52 13.99 16.34 -20.19
N ARG A 53 14.97 16.01 -19.34
CA ARG A 53 15.29 16.79 -18.14
C ARG A 53 15.97 18.11 -18.48
N PRO A 54 15.68 19.21 -17.76
CA PRO A 54 16.47 20.43 -17.85
C PRO A 54 17.97 20.16 -17.64
N GLY A 55 18.82 20.71 -18.51
CA GLY A 55 20.27 20.52 -18.45
C GLY A 55 20.78 19.13 -18.82
N GLY A 56 19.92 18.22 -19.28
CA GLY A 56 20.33 16.88 -19.73
C GLY A 56 21.30 16.92 -20.91
N THR A 57 22.23 15.97 -20.97
CA THR A 57 23.26 15.94 -22.02
C THR A 57 22.70 15.60 -23.41
N LEU A 58 21.51 14.99 -23.44
CA LEU A 58 20.79 14.63 -24.65
C LEU A 58 19.62 15.58 -24.92
N HIS A 59 19.41 16.59 -24.08
CA HIS A 59 18.26 17.47 -24.06
C HIS A 59 18.55 18.81 -24.74
N ARG A 60 17.64 19.19 -25.65
CA ARG A 60 17.48 20.58 -26.11
C ARG A 60 16.01 20.95 -26.02
N PRO A 61 15.64 21.95 -25.20
CA PRO A 61 14.25 22.40 -25.12
C PRO A 61 13.85 23.14 -26.40
N TRP A 62 12.63 22.87 -26.88
CA TRP A 62 12.09 23.50 -28.09
C TRP A 62 12.01 25.03 -28.01
N SER A 63 11.81 25.58 -26.81
CA SER A 63 11.83 27.02 -26.54
C SER A 63 13.17 27.66 -26.92
N GLU A 64 14.27 26.92 -26.82
CA GLU A 64 15.64 27.38 -27.07
C GLU A 64 16.18 26.92 -28.43
N ARG A 65 15.32 26.40 -29.32
CA ARG A 65 15.74 25.83 -30.63
C ARG A 65 16.55 26.78 -31.53
N ASN A 66 16.47 28.09 -31.29
CA ASN A 66 17.16 29.12 -32.06
C ASN A 66 18.44 29.63 -31.35
N ASP A 67 18.77 29.13 -30.16
CA ASP A 67 20.00 29.51 -29.48
C ASP A 67 21.21 29.01 -30.29
N PRO A 68 22.21 29.87 -30.58
CA PRO A 68 23.42 29.49 -31.29
C PRO A 68 24.14 28.26 -30.74
N ILE A 69 24.05 27.98 -29.43
CA ILE A 69 24.63 26.77 -28.82
C ILE A 69 24.06 25.48 -29.45
N PHE A 70 22.86 25.53 -30.00
CA PHE A 70 22.15 24.39 -30.59
C PHE A 70 22.11 24.39 -32.12
N ALA A 71 22.87 25.26 -32.81
CA ALA A 71 22.84 25.38 -34.27
C ALA A 71 23.09 24.05 -35.00
N ASP A 72 23.98 23.21 -34.46
CA ASP A 72 24.33 21.88 -35.00
C ASP A 72 23.67 20.72 -34.25
N TRP A 73 22.59 20.98 -33.50
CA TRP A 73 21.97 19.97 -32.65
C TRP A 73 21.26 18.88 -33.47
N LYS A 74 21.77 17.64 -33.37
CA LYS A 74 21.26 16.44 -34.07
C LYS A 74 20.70 15.37 -33.14
N ARG A 75 20.47 15.72 -31.86
CA ARG A 75 19.94 14.81 -30.83
C ARG A 75 18.45 15.10 -30.60
N TRP A 76 17.97 14.90 -29.38
CA TRP A 76 16.55 15.05 -29.04
C TRP A 76 16.15 16.52 -28.93
N SER A 77 14.97 16.82 -29.44
CA SER A 77 14.26 18.05 -29.14
C SER A 77 13.16 17.70 -28.15
N SER A 78 13.16 18.32 -26.97
CA SER A 78 12.11 18.10 -25.97
C SER A 78 11.02 19.15 -26.12
N HIS A 79 9.80 18.70 -25.85
CA HIS A 79 8.63 19.55 -25.76
C HIS A 79 7.96 19.23 -24.44
N HIS A 80 7.68 20.28 -23.66
CA HIS A 80 7.12 20.17 -22.33
C HIS A 80 5.78 20.90 -22.30
N TRP A 81 4.82 20.28 -21.63
CA TRP A 81 3.50 20.83 -21.41
C TRP A 81 2.97 20.30 -20.08
N THR A 82 2.27 21.17 -19.38
CA THR A 82 1.54 20.84 -18.16
C THR A 82 0.04 20.88 -18.44
N LEU A 83 -0.77 20.28 -17.56
CA LEU A 83 -2.22 20.47 -17.61
C LEU A 83 -2.58 21.97 -17.51
N LYS A 84 -1.82 22.74 -16.72
CA LYS A 84 -1.99 24.18 -16.55
C LYS A 84 -1.73 24.98 -17.84
N ASP A 85 -0.89 24.47 -18.74
CA ASP A 85 -0.66 25.09 -20.04
C ASP A 85 -1.78 24.74 -21.02
N GLY A 86 -2.15 23.45 -21.08
CA GLY A 86 -3.21 22.98 -21.96
C GLY A 86 -4.60 23.52 -21.61
N MET A 87 -4.90 23.74 -20.31
CA MET A 87 -6.22 24.24 -19.88
C MET A 87 -6.57 25.62 -20.44
N LYS A 88 -5.57 26.42 -20.81
CA LYS A 88 -5.77 27.78 -21.33
C LYS A 88 -6.38 27.77 -22.73
N THR A 89 -6.22 26.67 -23.47
CA THR A 89 -6.54 26.60 -24.89
C THR A 89 -7.45 25.43 -25.25
N VAL A 90 -7.43 24.33 -24.47
CA VAL A 90 -8.20 23.12 -24.74
C VAL A 90 -9.26 22.91 -23.65
N PRO A 91 -10.56 23.04 -23.96
CA PRO A 91 -11.64 22.87 -22.97
C PRO A 91 -11.64 21.53 -22.25
N ALA A 92 -11.23 20.45 -22.92
CA ALA A 92 -11.09 19.14 -22.29
C ALA A 92 -9.99 19.12 -21.21
N ILE A 93 -8.85 19.79 -21.44
CA ILE A 93 -7.77 19.90 -20.47
C ILE A 93 -8.18 20.82 -19.31
N ALA A 94 -9.00 21.84 -19.56
CA ALA A 94 -9.54 22.67 -18.48
C ALA A 94 -10.42 21.87 -17.50
N ARG A 95 -11.21 20.92 -18.01
CA ARG A 95 -11.98 19.99 -17.16
C ARG A 95 -11.03 19.05 -16.41
N LEU A 96 -10.06 18.47 -17.10
CA LEU A 96 -9.07 17.58 -16.48
C LEU A 96 -8.28 18.30 -15.37
N TRP A 97 -7.95 19.58 -15.53
CA TRP A 97 -7.31 20.38 -14.49
C TRP A 97 -8.22 20.62 -13.29
N ALA A 98 -9.52 20.86 -13.50
CA ALA A 98 -10.46 20.98 -12.40
C ALA A 98 -10.62 19.66 -11.64
N GLU A 99 -10.70 18.54 -12.35
CA GLU A 99 -10.73 17.18 -11.78
C GLU A 99 -9.43 16.88 -11.01
N ALA A 100 -8.28 17.25 -11.57
CA ALA A 100 -6.97 17.13 -10.92
C ALA A 100 -6.90 17.88 -9.59
N LEU A 101 -7.50 19.08 -9.50
CA LEU A 101 -7.56 19.84 -8.25
C LEU A 101 -8.49 19.18 -7.22
N VAL A 102 -9.61 18.61 -7.67
CA VAL A 102 -10.51 17.81 -6.81
C VAL A 102 -9.80 16.56 -6.32
N GLU A 103 -9.08 15.86 -7.19
CA GLU A 103 -8.32 14.67 -6.83
C GLU A 103 -7.16 15.01 -5.88
N LYS A 104 -6.46 16.11 -6.13
CA LYS A 104 -5.44 16.64 -5.24
C LYS A 104 -6.00 16.93 -3.86
N ASP A 105 -7.19 17.54 -3.76
CA ASP A 105 -7.85 17.83 -2.49
C ASP A 105 -8.38 16.55 -1.80
N ALA A 106 -9.00 15.65 -2.55
CA ALA A 106 -9.52 14.38 -2.05
C ALA A 106 -8.41 13.45 -1.54
N ASN A 107 -7.24 13.49 -2.17
CA ASN A 107 -6.02 12.84 -1.70
C ASN A 107 -5.16 13.78 -0.83
N GLY A 108 -5.61 15.01 -0.55
CA GLY A 108 -4.90 16.18 -0.02
C GLY A 108 -3.37 16.16 -0.17
N TRP A 109 -2.93 16.05 -1.42
CA TRP A 109 -1.53 16.17 -1.82
C TRP A 109 -1.04 17.61 -1.68
N SER A 110 0.17 17.81 -1.14
CA SER A 110 0.84 19.10 -1.17
C SER A 110 1.31 19.48 -2.58
N ASP A 111 1.72 20.75 -2.79
CA ASP A 111 2.37 21.19 -4.04
C ASP A 111 3.72 20.50 -4.30
N THR A 112 4.34 19.95 -3.26
CA THR A 112 5.61 19.23 -3.33
C THR A 112 5.45 17.72 -3.49
N ASN A 113 4.23 17.20 -3.40
CA ASN A 113 3.97 15.77 -3.52
C ASN A 113 4.48 15.24 -4.87
N PRO A 114 5.29 14.16 -4.88
CA PRO A 114 5.96 13.70 -6.10
C PRO A 114 4.99 13.20 -7.17
N ILE A 115 3.85 12.59 -6.80
CA ILE A 115 2.80 12.18 -7.74
C ILE A 115 2.17 13.43 -8.38
N TRP A 116 1.83 14.44 -7.58
CA TRP A 116 1.29 15.70 -8.07
C TRP A 116 2.22 16.37 -9.08
N ARG A 117 3.52 16.43 -8.76
CA ARG A 117 4.54 17.04 -9.62
C ARG A 117 4.73 16.29 -10.94
N ARG A 118 4.78 14.96 -10.92
CA ARG A 118 4.98 14.14 -12.12
C ARG A 118 3.74 14.12 -13.01
N GLU A 119 2.61 13.69 -12.48
CA GLU A 119 1.42 13.38 -13.29
C GLU A 119 0.65 14.64 -13.74
N TYR A 120 0.69 15.71 -12.94
CA TYR A 120 -0.13 16.90 -13.20
C TYR A 120 0.69 18.13 -13.60
N LEU A 121 1.89 18.29 -13.02
CA LEU A 121 2.79 19.40 -13.36
C LEU A 121 3.85 19.03 -14.41
N GLY A 122 3.95 17.76 -14.80
CA GLY A 122 4.91 17.31 -15.81
C GLY A 122 6.37 17.58 -15.39
N GLU A 123 6.67 17.55 -14.11
CA GLU A 123 8.02 17.76 -13.57
C GLU A 123 8.71 16.44 -13.26
N TRP A 124 9.99 16.33 -13.62
CA TRP A 124 10.84 15.27 -13.09
C TRP A 124 11.09 15.52 -11.60
N ALA A 125 10.34 14.80 -10.76
CA ALA A 125 10.54 14.78 -9.32
C ALA A 125 11.14 13.42 -8.94
N ALA A 126 12.38 13.44 -8.42
CA ALA A 126 12.93 12.28 -7.74
C ALA A 126 12.09 12.00 -6.49
N ASP A 127 11.87 10.73 -6.21
CA ASP A 127 11.68 10.27 -4.84
C ASP A 127 13.08 10.31 -4.19
N ASP A 128 13.58 11.52 -3.88
CA ASP A 128 15.00 11.76 -3.57
C ASP A 128 15.41 11.34 -2.15
N THR A 129 15.21 10.07 -1.84
CA THR A 129 16.02 9.44 -0.81
C THR A 129 16.64 8.18 -1.40
N THR A 130 17.88 7.90 -0.98
CA THR A 130 18.44 6.55 -1.04
C THR A 130 17.52 5.53 -0.36
N ASN A 131 16.66 6.02 0.54
CA ASN A 131 15.71 5.24 1.28
C ASN A 131 14.51 4.87 0.41
N ILE A 132 13.96 3.68 0.65
CA ILE A 132 12.74 3.21 -0.01
C ILE A 132 11.54 4.06 0.43
N TYR A 133 11.56 4.48 1.69
CA TYR A 133 10.50 5.27 2.31
C TYR A 133 10.96 6.69 2.61
N GLN A 134 10.13 7.67 2.23
CA GLN A 134 10.33 9.10 2.50
C GLN A 134 9.96 9.47 3.94
N TYR A 135 10.37 8.64 4.90
CA TYR A 135 10.06 8.84 6.30
C TYR A 135 10.92 9.95 6.89
N GLN A 136 10.27 10.97 7.44
CA GLN A 136 10.91 12.08 8.12
C GLN A 136 10.41 12.17 9.57
N ALA A 137 11.29 11.85 10.53
CA ALA A 137 10.91 11.89 11.93
C ALA A 137 10.47 13.29 12.37
N THR A 138 11.26 14.31 12.00
CA THR A 138 11.04 15.72 12.33
C THR A 138 11.34 16.61 11.13
N LEU A 139 10.69 17.78 11.07
CA LEU A 139 11.07 18.88 10.19
C LEU A 139 12.43 19.48 10.61
N GLU A 140 12.96 20.39 9.78
CA GLU A 140 14.24 21.08 10.04
C GLU A 140 14.22 21.88 11.35
N ASP A 141 13.06 22.40 11.75
CA ASP A 141 12.87 23.13 13.00
C ASP A 141 12.73 22.22 14.24
N GLY A 142 12.82 20.90 14.06
CA GLY A 142 12.67 19.91 15.12
C GLY A 142 11.23 19.51 15.43
N THR A 143 10.22 20.08 14.74
CA THR A 143 8.82 19.71 14.90
C THR A 143 8.61 18.26 14.45
N PRO A 144 7.99 17.38 15.26
CA PRO A 144 7.65 16.02 14.82
C PRO A 144 6.79 16.03 13.56
N TRP A 145 7.20 15.28 12.55
CA TRP A 145 6.51 15.19 11.26
C TRP A 145 5.81 13.84 11.13
N ASN A 146 6.57 12.78 10.83
CA ASN A 146 6.07 11.41 10.83
C ASN A 146 6.33 10.67 12.14
N GLN A 147 7.26 11.12 12.99
CA GLN A 147 7.45 10.50 14.29
C GLN A 147 6.34 10.90 15.26
N TRP A 148 5.79 9.93 15.97
CA TRP A 148 4.83 10.18 17.05
C TRP A 148 5.18 9.37 18.30
N ASP A 149 5.19 10.05 19.44
CA ASP A 149 5.69 9.54 20.72
C ASP A 149 4.63 9.71 21.82
N PRO A 150 3.50 9.00 21.75
CA PRO A 150 2.43 9.13 22.72
C PRO A 150 2.67 8.23 23.94
N GLU A 151 1.87 8.44 24.98
CA GLU A 151 1.76 7.51 26.10
C GLU A 151 1.41 6.09 25.61
N ARG A 152 1.98 5.08 26.27
CA ARG A 152 1.70 3.66 26.01
C ARG A 152 0.83 3.10 27.13
N LEU A 153 -0.24 2.41 26.75
CA LEU A 153 -1.07 1.62 27.64
C LEU A 153 -0.26 0.41 28.17
N PRO A 154 -0.68 -0.24 29.28
CA PRO A 154 -0.04 -1.46 29.78
C PRO A 154 0.04 -2.58 28.75
N SER A 155 -0.90 -2.62 27.80
CA SER A 155 -0.91 -3.54 26.65
C SER A 155 0.18 -3.25 25.59
N GLY A 156 0.89 -2.13 25.72
CA GLY A 156 1.87 -1.65 24.75
C GLY A 156 1.27 -0.84 23.61
N PHE A 157 -0.06 -0.74 23.52
CA PHE A 157 -0.73 0.12 22.54
C PHE A 157 -0.51 1.59 22.86
N ALA A 158 -0.35 2.40 21.83
CA ALA A 158 -0.34 3.84 21.95
C ALA A 158 -1.72 4.37 22.31
N LYS A 159 -1.76 5.34 23.21
CA LYS A 159 -2.95 6.13 23.49
C LYS A 159 -3.19 7.09 22.32
N LEU A 160 -4.33 6.92 21.64
CA LEU A 160 -4.76 7.79 20.55
C LEU A 160 -5.14 9.19 21.04
N PRO A 161 -5.08 10.23 20.18
CA PRO A 161 -5.56 11.56 20.54
C PRO A 161 -7.06 11.54 20.87
N ASP A 162 -7.46 12.28 21.90
CA ASP A 162 -8.87 12.39 22.31
C ASP A 162 -9.72 13.23 21.31
N THR A 163 -9.12 13.70 20.22
CA THR A 163 -9.75 14.53 19.18
C THR A 163 -10.88 13.80 18.44
N PHE A 164 -10.78 12.47 18.33
CA PHE A 164 -11.75 11.63 17.63
C PHE A 164 -12.21 10.49 18.54
N SER A 165 -13.45 10.05 18.35
CA SER A 165 -14.06 8.94 19.10
C SER A 165 -14.42 7.74 18.23
N ASP A 166 -14.29 7.87 16.91
CA ASP A 166 -14.72 6.91 15.88
C ASP A 166 -13.51 6.20 15.23
N TRP A 167 -12.54 5.80 16.05
CA TRP A 167 -11.33 5.14 15.57
C TRP A 167 -11.64 3.78 14.91
N LEU A 168 -11.11 3.60 13.71
CA LEU A 168 -11.07 2.33 13.01
C LEU A 168 -9.65 1.78 13.04
N TYR A 169 -9.53 0.48 13.31
CA TYR A 169 -8.25 -0.21 13.36
C TYR A 169 -8.04 -1.12 12.16
N GLY A 170 -6.79 -1.24 11.72
CA GLY A 170 -6.37 -2.18 10.70
C GLY A 170 -5.05 -2.86 11.08
N TYR A 171 -4.95 -4.15 10.74
CA TYR A 171 -3.82 -5.00 11.11
C TYR A 171 -3.06 -5.41 9.86
N GLY A 172 -1.80 -5.01 9.77
CA GLY A 172 -0.87 -5.45 8.74
C GLY A 172 0.03 -6.56 9.28
N LEU A 173 -0.08 -7.75 8.72
CA LEU A 173 0.69 -8.92 9.12
C LEU A 173 1.70 -9.32 8.04
N ASP A 174 2.91 -9.69 8.44
CA ASP A 174 3.86 -10.39 7.58
C ASP A 174 4.15 -11.78 8.15
N MET A 175 3.91 -12.81 7.33
CA MET A 175 3.97 -14.22 7.72
C MET A 175 5.38 -14.77 7.53
N GLY A 176 6.28 -14.42 8.46
CA GLY A 176 7.65 -14.94 8.50
C GLY A 176 7.77 -16.32 9.17
N SER A 177 8.37 -17.31 8.49
CA SER A 177 8.74 -18.61 9.11
C SER A 177 10.17 -18.60 9.68
N LYS A 178 11.15 -18.29 8.83
CA LYS A 178 12.54 -18.05 9.23
C LYS A 178 12.76 -16.60 9.64
N ASP A 179 12.15 -15.70 8.88
CA ASP A 179 12.09 -14.28 9.18
C ASP A 179 11.04 -14.03 10.28
N PRO A 180 11.12 -12.90 11.01
CA PRO A 180 10.14 -12.60 12.05
C PRO A 180 8.74 -12.45 11.47
N PHE A 181 7.74 -12.94 12.20
CA PHE A 181 6.36 -12.49 12.01
C PHE A 181 6.27 -11.06 12.51
N ALA A 182 5.70 -10.17 11.69
CA ALA A 182 5.45 -8.79 12.05
C ALA A 182 3.93 -8.53 12.12
N ASN A 183 3.50 -7.81 13.15
CA ASN A 183 2.17 -7.26 13.27
C ASN A 183 2.29 -5.76 13.53
N ASN A 184 1.80 -4.95 12.61
CA ASN A 184 1.64 -3.50 12.80
C ASN A 184 0.15 -3.16 12.79
N VAL A 185 -0.30 -2.50 13.85
CA VAL A 185 -1.68 -2.04 13.99
C VAL A 185 -1.72 -0.54 13.75
N PHE A 186 -2.58 -0.15 12.83
CA PHE A 186 -2.84 1.25 12.53
C PHE A 186 -4.26 1.63 12.91
N ALA A 187 -4.44 2.90 13.26
CA ALA A 187 -5.71 3.51 13.54
C ALA A 187 -5.90 4.75 12.68
N LEU A 188 -7.14 5.05 12.35
CA LEU A 188 -7.55 6.24 11.63
C LEU A 188 -8.99 6.59 12.02
N SER A 189 -9.42 7.82 11.80
CA SER A 189 -10.79 8.27 12.08
C SER A 189 -11.49 8.67 10.78
N PRO A 190 -12.71 8.16 10.49
CA PRO A 190 -13.57 8.64 9.41
C PRO A 190 -13.90 10.12 9.51
N SER A 191 -13.97 10.65 10.71
CA SER A 191 -14.19 12.06 10.99
C SER A 191 -12.95 12.93 10.81
N ASP A 192 -11.76 12.36 10.62
CA ASP A 192 -10.54 13.13 10.40
C ASP A 192 -10.45 13.66 8.96
N PRO A 193 -10.57 14.99 8.73
CA PRO A 193 -10.44 15.56 7.39
C PRO A 193 -9.04 15.40 6.80
N LYS A 194 -8.01 15.25 7.63
CA LYS A 194 -6.62 15.04 7.17
C LYS A 194 -6.33 13.58 6.83
N ARG A 195 -7.21 12.66 7.26
CA ARG A 195 -7.07 11.22 7.07
C ARG A 195 -5.72 10.71 7.57
N GLU A 196 -5.32 11.15 8.75
CA GLU A 196 -4.06 10.74 9.36
C GLU A 196 -4.13 9.25 9.75
N LEU A 197 -3.05 8.54 9.46
CA LEU A 197 -2.87 7.14 9.78
C LEU A 197 -1.89 7.02 10.94
N TRP A 198 -2.37 6.51 12.07
CA TRP A 198 -1.63 6.42 13.32
C TRP A 198 -1.16 5.00 13.55
N HIS A 199 0.14 4.76 13.55
CA HIS A 199 0.71 3.52 14.04
C HIS A 199 0.45 3.46 15.55
N VAL A 200 -0.25 2.43 16.03
CA VAL A 200 -0.64 2.31 17.44
C VAL A 200 -0.04 1.11 18.15
N TYR A 201 0.40 0.10 17.42
CA TYR A 201 1.06 -1.05 18.02
C TYR A 201 1.97 -1.75 17.02
N SER A 202 3.10 -2.25 17.51
CA SER A 202 4.08 -2.99 16.72
C SER A 202 4.56 -4.21 17.49
N PHE A 203 4.60 -5.36 16.84
CA PHE A 203 5.08 -6.60 17.41
C PHE A 203 5.85 -7.41 16.37
N GLY A 204 7.03 -7.87 16.73
CA GLY A 204 7.88 -8.73 15.91
C GLY A 204 8.35 -9.94 16.69
N LYS A 205 8.15 -11.15 16.17
CA LYS A 205 8.65 -12.38 16.80
C LYS A 205 8.88 -13.50 15.79
N THR A 206 9.99 -14.22 15.93
CA THR A 206 10.28 -15.40 15.10
C THR A 206 9.51 -16.63 15.57
N LYS A 207 9.33 -17.62 14.67
CA LYS A 207 8.70 -18.93 14.97
C LYS A 207 7.25 -18.81 15.44
N MET A 208 6.51 -17.85 14.90
CA MET A 208 5.07 -17.73 15.12
C MET A 208 4.34 -18.71 14.20
N TYR A 209 3.57 -19.62 14.79
CA TYR A 209 2.64 -20.50 14.09
C TYR A 209 1.19 -20.12 14.45
N ALA A 210 0.21 -20.66 13.75
CA ALA A 210 -1.20 -20.24 13.84
C ALA A 210 -1.70 -20.07 15.29
N LYS A 211 -1.50 -21.07 16.17
CA LYS A 211 -1.88 -20.93 17.60
C LYS A 211 -1.25 -19.72 18.30
N LEU A 212 0.05 -19.47 18.11
CA LEU A 212 0.72 -18.32 18.75
C LEU A 212 0.23 -17.00 18.18
N ILE A 213 -0.06 -16.96 16.88
CA ILE A 213 -0.67 -15.80 16.24
C ILE A 213 -2.08 -15.58 16.81
N ALA A 214 -2.88 -16.63 16.98
CA ALA A 214 -4.18 -16.54 17.62
C ALA A 214 -4.09 -16.03 19.06
N ILE A 215 -3.16 -16.57 19.88
CA ILE A 215 -2.94 -16.07 21.25
C ILE A 215 -2.59 -14.59 21.25
N HIS A 216 -1.74 -14.15 20.31
CA HIS A 216 -1.36 -12.74 20.17
C HIS A 216 -2.57 -11.84 19.81
N LEU A 217 -3.47 -12.34 18.97
CA LEU A 217 -4.62 -11.57 18.49
C LEU A 217 -5.79 -11.57 19.49
N ILE A 218 -6.27 -12.75 19.93
CA ILE A 218 -7.48 -12.91 20.74
C ILE A 218 -7.21 -13.33 22.19
N GLY A 219 -5.95 -13.55 22.58
CA GLY A 219 -5.59 -13.96 23.93
C GLY A 219 -5.55 -15.47 24.15
N GLU A 220 -4.86 -15.89 25.21
CA GLU A 220 -4.67 -17.31 25.55
C GLU A 220 -5.97 -17.97 25.99
N GLU A 221 -6.77 -17.29 26.83
CA GLU A 221 -8.04 -17.82 27.32
C GLU A 221 -9.02 -18.11 26.18
N ALA A 222 -9.15 -17.19 25.21
CA ALA A 222 -10.01 -17.37 24.04
C ALA A 222 -9.56 -18.57 23.19
N VAL A 223 -8.24 -18.69 22.95
CA VAL A 223 -7.68 -19.82 22.22
C VAL A 223 -7.95 -21.15 22.95
N GLU A 224 -7.82 -21.20 24.28
CA GLU A 224 -8.14 -22.41 25.04
C GLU A 224 -9.62 -22.79 24.95
N LYS A 225 -10.54 -21.82 25.02
CA LYS A 225 -11.97 -22.05 24.85
C LYS A 225 -12.29 -22.64 23.47
N VAL A 226 -11.77 -22.03 22.41
CA VAL A 226 -11.92 -22.53 21.04
C VAL A 226 -11.44 -23.98 20.92
N LEU A 227 -10.25 -24.29 21.47
CA LEU A 227 -9.68 -25.64 21.41
C LEU A 227 -10.47 -26.68 22.23
N ARG A 228 -11.31 -26.25 23.17
CA ARG A 228 -12.25 -27.11 23.91
C ARG A 228 -13.62 -27.24 23.24
N GLY A 229 -13.85 -26.55 22.11
CA GLY A 229 -15.16 -26.46 21.46
C GLY A 229 -16.13 -25.54 22.20
N GLU A 230 -15.62 -24.62 23.02
CA GLU A 230 -16.42 -23.63 23.73
C GLU A 230 -16.57 -22.36 22.88
N ARG A 231 -17.73 -21.71 22.98
CA ARG A 231 -17.99 -20.42 22.31
C ARG A 231 -17.20 -19.32 23.01
N VAL A 232 -16.43 -18.56 22.23
CA VAL A 232 -15.81 -17.31 22.68
C VAL A 232 -16.80 -16.18 22.45
N ASP A 233 -16.90 -15.27 23.42
CA ASP A 233 -17.59 -13.99 23.21
C ASP A 233 -16.67 -13.13 22.36
N TYR A 234 -16.94 -13.08 21.06
CA TYR A 234 -16.07 -12.37 20.13
C TYR A 234 -16.26 -10.86 20.18
N ASP A 235 -17.37 -10.35 20.73
CA ASP A 235 -17.50 -8.91 20.99
C ASP A 235 -16.65 -8.48 22.19
N ALA A 236 -16.21 -9.43 23.01
CA ALA A 236 -15.31 -9.25 24.13
C ALA A 236 -14.31 -10.43 24.23
N PRO A 237 -13.33 -10.53 23.30
CA PRO A 237 -12.47 -11.72 23.17
C PRO A 237 -11.62 -12.01 24.43
N GLY A 238 -11.59 -11.10 25.42
CA GLY A 238 -11.05 -11.36 26.75
C GLY A 238 -9.53 -11.41 26.81
N GLY A 239 -8.83 -10.98 25.75
CA GLY A 239 -7.38 -10.91 25.71
C GLY A 239 -6.79 -10.44 24.38
N GLY A 240 -5.45 -10.35 24.36
CA GLY A 240 -4.67 -10.10 23.15
C GLY A 240 -4.82 -8.67 22.59
N CYS A 241 -4.51 -8.52 21.31
CA CYS A 241 -4.65 -7.23 20.64
C CYS A 241 -6.10 -6.76 20.50
N LEU A 242 -7.03 -7.70 20.29
CA LEU A 242 -8.44 -7.39 20.00
C LEU A 242 -9.22 -6.96 21.25
N GLU A 243 -8.73 -7.26 22.46
CA GLU A 243 -9.27 -6.67 23.69
C GLU A 243 -9.12 -5.14 23.70
N VAL A 244 -8.05 -4.61 23.08
CA VAL A 244 -7.76 -3.17 23.08
C VAL A 244 -8.49 -2.44 21.96
N THR A 245 -8.55 -3.06 20.78
CA THR A 245 -9.03 -2.40 19.55
C THR A 245 -10.45 -2.81 19.15
N GLY A 246 -10.98 -3.88 19.72
CA GLY A 246 -12.13 -4.59 19.17
C GLY A 246 -11.78 -5.28 17.84
N TRP A 247 -12.80 -5.69 17.09
CA TRP A 247 -12.56 -6.24 15.75
C TRP A 247 -12.12 -5.14 14.78
N PRO A 248 -10.97 -5.33 14.11
CA PRO A 248 -10.49 -4.35 13.14
C PRO A 248 -11.36 -4.33 11.89
N ALA A 249 -11.32 -3.20 11.18
CA ALA A 249 -11.94 -3.03 9.88
C ALA A 249 -11.31 -3.93 8.81
N ALA A 250 -10.03 -4.27 8.96
CA ALA A 250 -9.33 -5.21 8.11
C ALA A 250 -8.13 -5.85 8.82
N ILE A 251 -7.86 -7.13 8.50
CA ILE A 251 -6.61 -7.83 8.81
C ILE A 251 -6.04 -8.32 7.48
N VAL A 252 -4.84 -7.90 7.12
CA VAL A 252 -4.23 -8.17 5.82
C VAL A 252 -2.87 -8.82 6.01
N ALA A 253 -2.58 -9.89 5.26
CA ALA A 253 -1.31 -10.58 5.30
C ALA A 253 -0.80 -11.01 3.93
N ASP A 254 0.50 -11.21 3.80
CA ASP A 254 1.07 -11.86 2.62
C ASP A 254 0.60 -13.34 2.52
N LEU A 255 -0.01 -13.69 1.38
CA LEU A 255 -0.19 -15.07 0.91
C LEU A 255 1.07 -15.59 0.21
N ALA A 256 2.01 -16.11 0.99
CA ALA A 256 3.01 -17.06 0.50
C ALA A 256 2.52 -18.49 0.78
N ALA A 257 3.06 -19.51 0.10
CA ALA A 257 2.59 -20.91 0.21
C ALA A 257 2.53 -21.46 1.66
N LEU A 258 3.38 -20.95 2.56
CA LEU A 258 3.35 -21.29 3.98
C LEU A 258 2.37 -20.42 4.79
N GLY A 259 2.10 -19.21 4.32
CA GLY A 259 1.08 -18.31 4.86
C GLY A 259 -0.35 -18.80 4.60
N GLU A 260 -0.63 -19.41 3.44
CA GLU A 260 -1.96 -19.96 3.12
C GLU A 260 -2.45 -20.98 4.17
N ALA A 261 -1.63 -21.98 4.50
CA ALA A 261 -1.99 -22.99 5.49
C ALA A 261 -2.20 -22.39 6.90
N VAL A 262 -1.40 -21.39 7.28
CA VAL A 262 -1.54 -20.69 8.56
C VAL A 262 -2.82 -19.86 8.60
N ILE A 263 -3.14 -19.17 7.50
CA ILE A 263 -4.35 -18.37 7.36
C ILE A 263 -5.60 -19.26 7.36
N ASP A 264 -5.55 -20.40 6.69
CA ASP A 264 -6.62 -21.38 6.70
C ASP A 264 -6.84 -21.95 8.12
N GLU A 265 -5.78 -22.22 8.88
CA GLU A 265 -5.93 -22.63 10.29
C GLU A 265 -6.50 -21.49 11.14
N LEU A 266 -6.00 -20.26 10.97
CA LEU A 266 -6.52 -19.07 11.67
C LEU A 266 -8.02 -18.88 11.42
N ALA A 267 -8.47 -19.04 10.18
CA ALA A 267 -9.87 -18.92 9.81
C ALA A 267 -10.71 -20.10 10.31
N ASN A 268 -10.29 -21.34 10.05
CA ASN A 268 -11.13 -22.53 10.29
C ASN A 268 -11.09 -23.04 11.73
N VAL A 269 -10.02 -22.77 12.48
CA VAL A 269 -9.90 -23.19 13.88
C VAL A 269 -10.27 -22.05 14.80
N TYR A 270 -9.65 -20.89 14.62
CA TYR A 270 -9.77 -19.76 15.57
C TYR A 270 -10.82 -18.73 15.14
N GLY A 271 -11.40 -18.84 13.94
CA GLY A 271 -12.37 -17.90 13.39
C GLY A 271 -11.78 -16.53 13.02
N ILE A 272 -10.45 -16.44 12.93
CA ILE A 272 -9.73 -15.21 12.60
C ILE A 272 -9.55 -15.16 11.09
N ARG A 273 -10.35 -14.34 10.42
CA ARG A 273 -10.26 -14.14 8.97
C ARG A 273 -9.20 -13.11 8.63
N ILE A 274 -8.30 -13.49 7.73
CA ILE A 274 -7.21 -12.64 7.24
C ILE A 274 -7.34 -12.56 5.73
N GLU A 275 -7.33 -11.34 5.21
CA GLU A 275 -7.33 -11.07 3.79
C GLU A 275 -5.92 -11.18 3.20
N GLY A 276 -5.83 -11.74 2.00
CA GLY A 276 -4.57 -11.80 1.28
C GLY A 276 -4.17 -10.47 0.66
N ALA A 277 -2.94 -10.03 0.92
CA ALA A 277 -2.36 -8.86 0.28
C ALA A 277 -2.03 -9.16 -1.20
N GLU A 278 -2.47 -8.29 -2.10
CA GLU A 278 -2.05 -8.37 -3.50
C GLU A 278 -0.60 -7.91 -3.69
N LYS A 279 0.25 -8.81 -4.20
CA LYS A 279 1.68 -8.54 -4.49
C LYS A 279 1.94 -7.69 -5.73
N LYS A 280 0.94 -7.48 -6.59
CA LYS A 280 1.13 -6.71 -7.83
C LYS A 280 1.18 -5.21 -7.49
N GLY A 281 2.15 -4.49 -8.07
CA GLY A 281 2.26 -3.04 -7.93
C GLY A 281 2.91 -2.54 -6.62
N LYS A 282 3.86 -3.29 -6.03
CA LYS A 282 4.57 -2.89 -4.80
C LYS A 282 5.18 -1.49 -4.90
N HIS A 283 5.84 -1.16 -6.01
CA HIS A 283 6.41 0.17 -6.25
C HIS A 283 5.37 1.29 -6.19
N ALA A 284 4.23 1.12 -6.87
CA ALA A 284 3.14 2.10 -6.83
C ALA A 284 2.53 2.23 -5.41
N THR A 285 2.51 1.13 -4.65
CA THR A 285 2.03 1.15 -3.25
C THR A 285 3.00 1.92 -2.34
N ILE A 286 4.30 1.70 -2.51
CA ILE A 286 5.36 2.44 -1.80
C ILE A 286 5.31 3.93 -2.19
N GLU A 287 5.14 4.23 -3.48
CA GLU A 287 5.02 5.61 -3.97
C GLU A 287 3.83 6.34 -3.34
N GLY A 288 2.67 5.68 -3.26
CA GLY A 288 1.52 6.22 -2.52
C GLY A 288 1.83 6.45 -1.04
N ALA A 289 2.50 5.51 -0.38
CA ALA A 289 2.92 5.65 1.02
C ALA A 289 3.90 6.81 1.22
N ASN A 290 4.82 7.01 0.28
CA ASN A 290 5.76 8.13 0.28
C ASN A 290 5.06 9.48 0.12
N GLY A 291 4.03 9.55 -0.72
CA GLY A 291 3.17 10.74 -0.81
C GLY A 291 2.58 11.11 0.55
N ASP A 292 1.98 10.16 1.26
CA ASP A 292 1.39 10.41 2.58
C ASP A 292 2.43 10.71 3.67
N LEU A 293 3.63 10.12 3.59
CA LEU A 293 4.74 10.43 4.50
C LEU A 293 5.22 11.88 4.30
N VAL A 294 5.45 12.30 3.05
CA VAL A 294 5.82 13.68 2.70
C VAL A 294 4.76 14.67 3.17
N ASP A 295 3.49 14.35 2.96
CA ASP A 295 2.36 15.18 3.38
C ASP A 295 2.09 15.13 4.91
N GLY A 296 2.87 14.33 5.65
CA GLY A 296 2.82 14.27 7.11
C GLY A 296 1.62 13.51 7.67
N ARG A 297 0.93 12.71 6.86
CA ARG A 297 -0.31 12.02 7.26
C ARG A 297 -0.07 10.72 8.00
N ILE A 298 1.08 10.10 7.76
CA ILE A 298 1.43 8.84 8.42
C ILE A 298 2.26 9.18 9.65
N LYS A 299 1.77 8.73 10.81
CA LYS A 299 2.35 8.91 12.12
C LYS A 299 2.85 7.57 12.63
N ILE A 300 4.18 7.40 12.67
CA ILE A 300 4.85 6.16 13.06
C ILE A 300 5.30 6.25 14.51
N LEU A 301 5.03 5.18 15.28
CA LEU A 301 5.50 5.04 16.65
C LEU A 301 7.02 5.16 16.74
N LYS A 302 7.46 6.12 17.53
CA LYS A 302 8.86 6.23 17.92
C LYS A 302 9.33 4.94 18.60
N GLY A 303 10.52 4.49 18.21
CA GLY A 303 11.18 3.29 18.71
C GLY A 303 10.58 1.97 18.21
N SER A 304 9.60 2.00 17.31
CA SER A 304 9.04 0.77 16.73
C SER A 304 10.01 0.12 15.74
N GLU A 305 9.89 -1.20 15.55
CA GLU A 305 10.67 -1.90 14.52
C GLU A 305 10.36 -1.38 13.12
N LEU A 306 9.11 -0.95 12.88
CA LEU A 306 8.72 -0.27 11.65
C LEU A 306 9.51 1.03 11.44
N GLU A 307 9.60 1.91 12.44
CA GLU A 307 10.38 3.15 12.33
C GLU A 307 11.83 2.87 11.94
N GLY A 308 12.44 1.87 12.57
CA GLY A 308 13.80 1.44 12.25
C GLY A 308 13.94 0.98 10.79
N GLN A 309 12.98 0.21 10.28
CA GLN A 309 13.00 -0.24 8.88
C GLN A 309 12.79 0.91 7.90
N LEU A 310 11.84 1.82 8.16
CA LEU A 310 11.58 2.96 7.29
C LEU A 310 12.80 3.89 7.15
N GLN A 311 13.62 4.01 8.21
CA GLN A 311 14.85 4.81 8.19
C GLN A 311 16.03 4.12 7.49
N GLN A 312 16.07 2.78 7.48
CA GLN A 312 17.24 2.00 7.04
C GLN A 312 17.11 1.39 5.65
N LEU A 313 15.88 1.09 5.22
CA LEU A 313 15.63 0.41 3.96
C LEU A 313 16.05 1.30 2.80
N GLN A 314 17.02 0.83 2.01
CA GLN A 314 17.56 1.55 0.88
C GLN A 314 17.39 0.80 -0.42
N TRP A 315 17.19 1.58 -1.46
CA TRP A 315 17.20 1.15 -2.84
C TRP A 315 18.61 0.68 -3.25
N LYS A 316 18.77 -0.59 -3.62
CA LYS A 316 20.03 -1.14 -4.16
C LYS A 316 19.93 -1.25 -5.68
N ARG A 317 20.98 -0.82 -6.38
CA ARG A 317 21.09 -1.03 -7.83
C ARG A 317 21.55 -2.46 -8.11
N ASP A 318 20.81 -3.21 -8.92
CA ASP A 318 21.24 -4.52 -9.39
C ASP A 318 22.30 -4.42 -10.50
N GLU A 319 22.82 -5.57 -10.95
CA GLU A 319 23.80 -5.64 -12.05
C GLU A 319 23.28 -5.05 -13.38
N TYR A 320 21.96 -4.88 -13.49
CA TYR A 320 21.30 -4.24 -14.61
C TYR A 320 21.00 -2.76 -14.37
N GLY A 321 21.41 -2.17 -13.24
CA GLY A 321 21.11 -0.80 -12.87
C GLY A 321 19.65 -0.58 -12.44
N GLN A 322 18.86 -1.65 -12.26
CA GLN A 322 17.51 -1.54 -11.72
C GLN A 322 17.58 -1.30 -10.22
N VAL A 323 16.68 -0.45 -9.74
CA VAL A 323 16.53 -0.20 -8.33
C VAL A 323 15.66 -1.30 -7.73
N LYS A 324 16.22 -2.09 -6.80
CA LYS A 324 15.54 -3.16 -6.09
C LYS A 324 15.78 -3.03 -4.60
N GLU A 325 14.86 -3.56 -3.80
CA GLU A 325 15.12 -3.75 -2.38
C GLU A 325 16.32 -4.68 -2.20
N GLY A 326 17.16 -4.38 -1.21
CA GLY A 326 18.31 -5.20 -0.94
C GLY A 326 17.92 -6.59 -0.48
N LYS A 327 18.37 -7.61 -1.21
CA LYS A 327 18.13 -9.00 -0.84
C LYS A 327 18.77 -9.30 0.53
N GLY A 328 17.95 -9.52 1.54
CA GLY A 328 18.38 -9.83 2.91
C GLY A 328 18.31 -8.66 3.90
N ASP A 329 17.87 -7.46 3.47
CA ASP A 329 17.53 -6.41 4.42
C ASP A 329 16.19 -6.77 5.08
N ARG A 330 16.10 -6.55 6.39
CA ARG A 330 14.90 -6.85 7.17
C ARG A 330 13.79 -5.85 6.80
N ASN A 331 12.70 -6.32 6.20
CA ASN A 331 11.60 -5.49 5.68
C ASN A 331 10.20 -5.96 6.13
N ASP A 332 10.11 -6.88 7.09
CA ASP A 332 8.87 -7.51 7.57
C ASP A 332 7.83 -6.49 8.07
N HIS A 333 8.25 -5.48 8.84
CA HIS A 333 7.34 -4.45 9.30
C HIS A 333 6.94 -3.48 8.19
N ALA A 334 7.88 -3.14 7.31
CA ALA A 334 7.63 -2.24 6.20
C ALA A 334 6.64 -2.86 5.19
N ASP A 335 6.78 -4.16 4.91
CA ASP A 335 5.87 -4.91 4.03
C ASP A 335 4.47 -5.01 4.68
N SER A 336 4.39 -5.34 5.97
CA SER A 336 3.10 -5.37 6.67
C SER A 336 2.41 -3.99 6.70
N PHE A 337 3.17 -2.90 6.84
CA PHE A 337 2.67 -1.52 6.79
C PHE A 337 2.05 -1.17 5.42
N ILE A 338 2.73 -1.47 4.31
CA ILE A 338 2.20 -1.11 2.99
C ILE A 338 0.92 -1.87 2.65
N TYR A 339 0.80 -3.13 3.11
CA TYR A 339 -0.41 -3.94 2.90
C TYR A 339 -1.63 -3.31 3.58
N ILE A 340 -1.49 -2.95 4.86
CA ILE A 340 -2.62 -2.41 5.62
C ILE A 340 -2.96 -0.98 5.22
N ARG A 341 -1.95 -0.12 4.93
CA ARG A 341 -2.19 1.23 4.41
C ARG A 341 -3.05 1.18 3.15
N ARG A 342 -2.67 0.32 2.19
CA ARG A 342 -3.38 0.19 0.91
C ARG A 342 -4.85 -0.19 1.13
N LYS A 343 -5.14 -1.15 2.01
CA LYS A 343 -6.51 -1.58 2.31
C LYS A 343 -7.32 -0.48 3.00
N LEU A 344 -6.76 0.15 4.03
CA LEU A 344 -7.45 1.19 4.80
C LEU A 344 -7.79 2.42 3.94
N ILE A 345 -6.88 2.85 3.06
CA ILE A 345 -7.15 3.97 2.14
C ILE A 345 -8.24 3.59 1.11
N ALA A 346 -8.21 2.37 0.59
CA ALA A 346 -9.24 1.91 -0.34
C ALA A 346 -10.63 1.93 0.31
N MET A 347 -10.74 1.46 1.56
CA MET A 347 -12.00 1.51 2.34
C MET A 347 -12.50 2.94 2.54
N PHE A 348 -11.58 3.89 2.76
CA PHE A 348 -11.92 5.31 2.87
C PHE A 348 -12.44 5.90 1.57
N ALA A 349 -11.78 5.60 0.46
CA ALA A 349 -12.16 6.10 -0.85
C ALA A 349 -13.54 5.58 -1.30
N THR A 350 -13.89 4.33 -0.94
CA THR A 350 -15.19 3.73 -1.29
C THR A 350 -16.30 4.06 -0.30
N GLY A 351 -15.99 4.68 0.85
CA GLY A 351 -16.95 4.90 1.92
C GLY A 351 -17.42 3.62 2.61
N GLN A 352 -16.73 2.50 2.41
CA GLN A 352 -16.98 1.26 3.15
C GLN A 352 -16.35 1.39 4.55
N VAL A 353 -17.11 1.96 5.47
CA VAL A 353 -16.73 2.11 6.89
C VAL A 353 -17.20 0.91 7.73
N ALA A 354 -17.96 -0.02 7.15
CA ALA A 354 -18.43 -1.21 7.85
C ALA A 354 -17.33 -2.28 7.88
N PRO A 355 -17.06 -2.92 9.04
CA PRO A 355 -16.18 -4.08 9.09
C PRO A 355 -16.80 -5.22 8.25
N GLU A 356 -16.30 -5.44 7.04
CA GLU A 356 -16.67 -6.61 6.24
C GLU A 356 -16.15 -7.90 6.87
N THR A 357 -15.08 -7.81 7.65
CA THR A 357 -14.57 -8.89 8.51
C THR A 357 -15.42 -9.02 9.77
N ARG A 358 -16.73 -9.22 9.61
CA ARG A 358 -17.49 -9.87 10.67
C ARG A 358 -17.00 -11.31 10.76
N TYR A 359 -16.67 -11.70 11.99
CA TYR A 359 -16.42 -13.07 12.38
C TYR A 359 -17.46 -14.01 11.75
N ALA A 360 -17.01 -15.14 11.21
CA ALA A 360 -17.91 -16.25 10.94
C ALA A 360 -17.57 -17.33 11.93
N ASP A 361 -18.58 -17.78 12.66
CA ASP A 361 -18.45 -18.90 13.57
C ASP A 361 -17.94 -20.13 12.81
N PRO A 362 -16.69 -20.56 13.03
CA PRO A 362 -16.16 -21.75 12.36
C PRO A 362 -16.88 -23.01 12.84
N MET A 363 -17.59 -22.95 13.97
CA MET A 363 -18.44 -24.03 14.46
C MET A 363 -19.86 -24.01 13.90
N ALA A 364 -20.25 -22.93 13.18
CA ALA A 364 -21.63 -22.74 12.74
C ALA A 364 -22.64 -23.08 13.85
N LEU A 365 -22.35 -22.68 15.10
CA LEU A 365 -23.34 -22.71 16.17
C LEU A 365 -24.27 -21.55 15.89
N ASP A 366 -25.09 -21.70 14.84
CA ASP A 366 -26.09 -20.72 14.42
C ASP A 366 -26.73 -20.12 15.67
N GLU A 367 -26.85 -18.79 15.68
CA GLU A 367 -27.91 -18.17 16.45
C GLU A 367 -29.17 -18.92 16.04
N GLY A 368 -29.68 -19.75 16.94
CA GLY A 368 -30.84 -20.56 16.67
C GLY A 368 -31.96 -19.65 16.19
N ASP A 369 -32.14 -19.59 14.88
CA ASP A 369 -33.43 -19.33 14.31
C ASP A 369 -34.23 -20.58 14.69
N ALA A 370 -34.87 -20.50 15.85
CA ALA A 370 -35.73 -21.54 16.41
C ALA A 370 -37.02 -21.73 15.57
N SER A 371 -36.94 -21.57 14.25
CA SER A 371 -38.06 -21.56 13.34
C SER A 371 -37.89 -22.40 12.06
N THR A 372 -36.71 -22.94 11.76
CA THR A 372 -36.57 -23.89 10.64
C THR A 372 -36.32 -25.29 11.13
N ALA A 373 -37.40 -26.00 11.48
CA ALA A 373 -37.39 -27.45 11.48
C ALA A 373 -36.85 -27.92 10.13
N THR A 374 -35.78 -28.71 10.15
CA THR A 374 -35.21 -29.22 8.91
C THR A 374 -36.21 -30.21 8.27
N GLU A 375 -36.18 -30.36 6.95
CA GLU A 375 -36.94 -31.39 6.23
C GLU A 375 -36.68 -32.81 6.80
N PHE A 376 -35.52 -32.98 7.44
CA PHE A 376 -35.12 -34.18 8.16
C PHE A 376 -35.84 -34.37 9.51
N ASP A 377 -36.13 -33.28 10.25
CA ASP A 377 -36.93 -33.32 11.48
C ASP A 377 -38.41 -33.58 11.21
N ALA A 378 -38.92 -33.14 10.05
CA ALA A 378 -40.25 -33.52 9.57
C ALA A 378 -40.32 -35.02 9.24
N LEU A 379 -39.26 -35.57 8.63
CA LEU A 379 -39.15 -36.99 8.28
C LEU A 379 -39.05 -37.91 9.51
N LEU A 380 -38.48 -37.43 10.61
CA LEU A 380 -38.39 -38.17 11.88
C LEU A 380 -39.67 -38.08 12.74
N ASN A 381 -40.44 -37.00 12.60
CA ASN A 381 -41.69 -36.80 13.34
C ASN A 381 -42.94 -37.35 12.64
N GLU A 382 -42.89 -37.62 11.33
CA GLU A 382 -43.89 -38.42 10.62
C GLU A 382 -43.68 -39.91 10.93
N GLY A 383 -44.20 -40.34 12.08
CA GLY A 383 -44.12 -41.72 12.58
C GLY A 383 -44.64 -42.77 11.60
N GLY A 384 -43.76 -43.33 10.77
CA GLY A 384 -44.13 -44.29 9.74
C GLY A 384 -43.02 -45.26 9.33
N PHE A 385 -42.29 -45.86 10.28
CA PHE A 385 -41.44 -47.03 9.98
C PHE A 385 -41.50 -48.09 11.08
N GLY A 386 -42.72 -48.55 11.36
CA GLY A 386 -42.93 -49.59 12.36
C GLY A 386 -44.23 -50.36 12.14
N GLU A 387 -44.50 -50.82 10.92
CA GLU A 387 -45.51 -51.86 10.60
C GLU A 387 -45.47 -52.09 9.08
N ASP A 388 -44.60 -53.01 8.60
CA ASP A 388 -44.74 -53.77 7.34
C ASP A 388 -43.41 -54.39 6.87
N TRP A 389 -42.77 -55.17 7.76
CA TRP A 389 -41.86 -56.25 7.34
C TRP A 389 -42.12 -57.46 8.23
N GLY A 390 -43.19 -58.18 7.88
CA GLY A 390 -43.38 -59.59 8.22
C GLY A 390 -42.77 -60.51 7.18
#